data_AF-A0A961YBM8-F1
#
_entry.id   AF-A0A961YBM8-F1
#
_cell.length_a   1.000
_cell.length_b   1.000
_cell.length_c   1.000
_cell.angle_alpha   90.00
_cell.angle_beta   90.00
_cell.angle_gamma   90.00
#
_symmetry.space_group_name_H-M   'P 1'
#
loop_
_entity.id
_entity.type
_entity.pdbx_description
1 polymer ?
#
loop_
_entity_poly.entity_id
_entity_poly.type
_entity_poly.pdbx_seq_one_letter_code
_entity_poly.pdbx_strand_id
1 'polypeptide(L)'
;MINGFEEIQKSGKESMDLAMKSFGTFSKGLQAIAVEMADYSKKSFEDSSATVEKLFGAKSFDKALEIQTDYAKSSYEGFVAQSTKIGELFADLAKEAYKPVETMVSKAAK
;
A
#
# COMPACT_ATOMS: atom_id res chain seq x y z
N MET A 1 19.53 8.77 44.15
CA MET A 1 18.92 9.74 43.20
C MET A 1 19.54 9.71 41.80
N ILE A 2 20.74 9.12 41.60
CA ILE A 2 21.39 9.03 40.27
C ILE A 2 20.70 8.01 39.35
N ASN A 3 20.24 6.86 39.88
CA ASN A 3 19.60 5.81 39.08
C ASN A 3 18.30 6.23 38.37
N GLY A 4 17.49 7.11 38.99
CA GLY A 4 16.25 7.59 38.38
C GLY A 4 16.49 8.53 37.21
N PHE A 5 17.61 9.27 37.21
CA PHE A 5 17.97 10.16 36.10
C PHE A 5 18.48 9.36 34.88
N GLU A 6 19.29 8.32 35.11
CA GLU A 6 19.72 7.39 34.06
C GLU A 6 18.55 6.61 33.46
N GLU A 7 17.58 6.16 34.27
CA GLU A 7 16.36 5.51 33.77
C GLU A 7 15.50 6.46 32.92
N ILE A 8 15.27 7.69 33.37
CA ILE A 8 14.52 8.70 32.60
C ILE A 8 15.23 8.99 31.27
N GLN A 9 16.56 9.15 31.30
CA GLN A 9 17.35 9.39 30.09
C GLN A 9 17.31 8.20 29.12
N LYS A 10 17.38 6.96 29.64
CA LYS A 10 17.28 5.73 28.85
C LYS A 10 15.89 5.57 28.23
N SER A 11 14.84 5.81 29.02
CA SER A 11 13.45 5.74 28.53
C SER A 11 13.16 6.81 27.47
N GLY A 12 13.75 8.00 27.61
CA GLY A 12 13.67 9.07 26.60
C GLY A 12 14.35 8.68 25.28
N LYS A 13 15.55 8.08 25.34
CA LYS A 13 16.23 7.54 24.14
C LYS A 13 15.42 6.42 23.48
N GLU A 14 14.97 5.42 24.24
CA GLU A 14 14.16 4.32 23.70
C GLU A 14 12.88 4.83 23.02
N SER A 15 12.23 5.83 23.60
CA SER A 15 11.04 6.46 23.01
C SER A 15 11.34 7.20 21.70
N MET A 16 12.46 7.92 21.64
CA MET A 16 12.90 8.62 20.42
C MET A 16 13.26 7.64 19.30
N ASP A 17 13.95 6.55 19.62
CA ASP A 17 14.29 5.49 18.66
C ASP A 17 13.02 4.80 18.12
N LEU A 18 12.05 4.51 18.99
CA LEU A 18 10.73 3.99 18.60
C LEU A 18 9.96 4.95 17.70
N ALA A 19 9.97 6.26 18.01
CA ALA A 19 9.32 7.28 17.21
C ALA A 19 9.95 7.39 15.82
N MET A 20 11.28 7.44 15.74
CA MET A 20 12.02 7.50 14.47
C MET A 20 11.77 6.25 13.62
N LYS A 21 11.75 5.07 14.23
CA LYS A 21 11.42 3.81 13.55
C LYS A 21 9.97 3.82 13.03
N SER A 22 9.02 4.24 13.86
CA SER A 22 7.59 4.31 13.49
C SER A 22 7.38 5.29 12.33
N PHE A 23 8.01 6.46 12.38
CA PHE A 23 7.99 7.43 11.30
C PHE A 23 8.59 6.85 10.01
N GLY A 24 9.76 6.21 10.09
CA GLY A 24 10.40 5.59 8.93
C GLY A 24 9.54 4.50 8.28
N THR A 25 8.91 3.64 9.08
CA THR A 25 7.98 2.61 8.55
C THR A 25 6.74 3.24 7.94
N PHE A 26 6.17 4.26 8.58
CA PHE A 26 5.00 4.98 8.06
C PHE A 26 5.29 5.66 6.71
N SER A 27 6.40 6.40 6.61
CA SER A 27 6.81 7.02 5.35
C SER A 27 7.03 6.00 4.24
N LYS A 28 7.65 4.86 4.54
CA LYS A 28 7.85 3.77 3.56
C LYS A 28 6.52 3.15 3.10
N GLY A 29 5.58 2.92 4.01
CA GLY A 29 4.26 2.41 3.68
C GLY A 29 3.50 3.35 2.75
N LEU A 30 3.52 4.65 3.04
CA LEU A 30 2.93 5.66 2.15
C LEU A 30 3.61 5.72 0.78
N GLN A 31 4.94 5.63 0.73
CA GLN A 31 5.67 5.56 -0.54
C GLN A 31 5.29 4.32 -1.35
N ALA A 32 5.15 3.16 -0.72
CA ALA A 32 4.73 1.93 -1.39
C ALA A 32 3.33 2.07 -1.99
N ILE A 33 2.37 2.64 -1.24
CA ILE A 33 1.01 2.90 -1.74
C ILE A 33 1.06 3.88 -2.93
N ALA A 34 1.83 4.96 -2.83
CA ALA A 34 1.93 5.95 -3.89
C ALA A 34 2.52 5.36 -5.18
N VAL A 35 3.58 4.55 -5.06
CA VAL A 35 4.18 3.83 -6.19
C VAL A 35 3.17 2.88 -6.83
N GLU A 36 2.47 2.09 -6.01
CA GLU A 36 1.50 1.12 -6.51
C GLU A 36 0.33 1.80 -7.24
N MET A 37 -0.14 2.96 -6.76
CA MET A 37 -1.16 3.75 -7.46
C MET A 37 -0.65 4.34 -8.77
N ALA A 38 0.60 4.81 -8.81
CA ALA A 38 1.21 5.34 -10.02
C ALA A 38 1.39 4.25 -11.09
N ASP A 39 1.86 3.07 -10.70
CA ASP A 39 2.05 1.92 -11.59
C ASP A 39 0.70 1.44 -12.15
N TYR A 40 -0.33 1.32 -11.31
CA TYR A 40 -1.68 0.96 -11.76
C TYR A 40 -2.26 2.00 -12.73
N SER A 41 -2.05 3.29 -12.47
CA SER A 41 -2.54 4.36 -13.35
C SER A 41 -1.85 4.31 -14.72
N LYS A 42 -0.53 4.08 -14.73
CA LYS A 42 0.23 3.90 -15.97
C LYS A 42 -0.28 2.68 -16.75
N LYS A 43 -0.43 1.54 -16.07
CA LYS A 43 -0.97 0.32 -16.69
C LYS A 43 -2.37 0.53 -17.27
N SER A 44 -3.26 1.17 -16.51
CA SER A 44 -4.64 1.44 -16.96
C SER A 44 -4.66 2.30 -18.23
N PHE A 45 -3.75 3.27 -18.33
CA PHE A 45 -3.61 4.10 -19.53
C PHE A 45 -3.09 3.29 -20.73
N GLU A 46 -2.06 2.47 -20.53
CA GLU A 46 -1.51 1.59 -21.58
C GLU A 46 -2.57 0.59 -22.09
N ASP A 47 -3.31 -0.05 -21.18
CA ASP A 47 -4.37 -1.01 -21.52
C ASP A 47 -5.54 -0.32 -22.27
N SER A 48 -5.91 0.90 -21.86
CA SER A 48 -6.92 1.71 -22.55
C SER A 48 -6.49 2.08 -23.96
N SER A 49 -5.25 2.55 -24.14
CA SER A 49 -4.70 2.93 -25.44
C SER A 49 -4.66 1.72 -26.38
N ALA A 50 -4.18 0.58 -25.90
CA ALA A 50 -4.15 -0.66 -26.67
C ALA A 50 -5.56 -1.13 -27.08
N THR A 51 -6.56 -0.91 -26.23
CA THR A 51 -7.97 -1.22 -26.56
C THR A 51 -8.50 -0.30 -27.65
N VAL A 52 -8.21 0.99 -27.58
CA VAL A 52 -8.58 1.97 -28.62
C VAL A 52 -7.94 1.61 -29.96
N GLU A 53 -6.65 1.25 -29.98
CA GLU A 53 -5.98 0.78 -31.21
C GLU A 53 -6.65 -0.46 -31.81
N LYS A 54 -7.00 -1.44 -30.97
CA LYS A 54 -7.72 -2.64 -31.41
C LYS A 54 -9.11 -2.29 -31.97
N LEU A 55 -9.83 -1.37 -31.34
CA LEU A 55 -11.14 -0.90 -31.80
C LEU A 55 -11.05 -0.19 -33.15
N PHE A 56 -10.05 0.65 -33.37
CA PHE A 56 -9.81 1.27 -34.69
C PHE A 56 -9.54 0.24 -35.79
N GLY A 57 -8.94 -0.91 -35.44
CA GLY A 57 -8.71 -2.02 -36.36
C GLY A 57 -9.89 -2.99 -36.52
N ALA A 58 -11.01 -2.79 -35.82
CA ALA A 58 -12.14 -3.72 -35.84
C ALA A 58 -12.87 -3.67 -37.20
N LYS A 59 -13.05 -4.84 -37.82
CA LYS A 59 -13.70 -4.96 -39.15
C LYS A 59 -15.21 -5.16 -39.10
N SER A 60 -15.76 -5.36 -37.90
CA SER A 60 -17.19 -5.58 -37.68
C SER A 60 -17.59 -5.13 -36.27
N PHE A 61 -18.88 -4.90 -36.08
CA PHE A 61 -19.44 -4.56 -34.78
C PHE A 61 -19.24 -5.70 -33.76
N ASP A 62 -19.44 -6.95 -34.16
CA ASP A 62 -19.21 -8.11 -33.29
C ASP A 62 -17.79 -8.16 -32.75
N LYS A 63 -16.79 -7.84 -33.59
CA LYS A 63 -15.39 -7.81 -33.13
C LYS A 63 -15.11 -6.65 -32.20
N ALA A 64 -15.74 -5.50 -32.42
CA ALA A 64 -15.65 -4.36 -31.51
C ALA A 64 -16.27 -4.67 -30.13
N LEU A 65 -17.42 -5.37 -30.11
CA LEU A 65 -18.04 -5.85 -28.87
C LEU A 65 -17.14 -6.83 -28.12
N GLU A 66 -16.51 -7.78 -28.81
CA GLU A 66 -15.56 -8.72 -28.21
C GLU A 66 -14.39 -7.98 -27.54
N ILE A 67 -13.77 -7.04 -28.25
CA ILE A 67 -12.66 -6.21 -27.73
C ILE A 67 -13.09 -5.42 -26.48
N GLN A 68 -14.26 -4.78 -26.52
CA GLN A 68 -14.77 -4.00 -25.40
C GLN A 68 -15.13 -4.89 -24.20
N THR A 69 -15.66 -6.09 -24.44
CA THR A 69 -16.00 -7.08 -23.42
C THR A 69 -14.74 -7.59 -22.72
N ASP A 70 -13.71 -7.94 -23.49
CA ASP A 70 -12.42 -8.37 -22.97
C ASP A 70 -11.76 -7.28 -22.13
N TYR A 71 -11.78 -6.04 -22.61
CA TYR A 71 -11.28 -4.89 -21.84
C TYR A 71 -12.05 -4.68 -20.54
N ALA A 72 -13.38 -4.79 -20.56
CA ALA A 72 -14.19 -4.62 -19.36
C ALA A 72 -13.87 -5.72 -18.31
N LYS A 73 -13.72 -6.96 -18.77
CA LYS A 73 -13.35 -8.09 -17.90
C LYS A 73 -11.97 -7.90 -17.30
N SER A 74 -10.96 -7.59 -18.12
CA SER A 74 -9.58 -7.41 -17.65
C SER A 74 -9.45 -6.19 -16.72
N SER A 75 -10.17 -5.09 -17.02
CA SER A 75 -10.21 -3.90 -16.15
C SER A 75 -10.80 -4.23 -14.78
N TYR A 76 -11.86 -5.04 -14.73
CA TYR A 76 -12.46 -5.48 -13.47
C TYR A 76 -11.50 -6.35 -12.65
N GLU A 77 -10.89 -7.36 -13.28
CA GLU A 77 -9.90 -8.22 -12.62
C GLU A 77 -8.69 -7.41 -12.10
N GLY A 78 -8.20 -6.47 -12.91
CA GLY A 78 -7.11 -5.56 -12.53
C GLY A 78 -7.48 -4.66 -11.35
N PHE A 79 -8.69 -4.09 -11.35
CA PHE A 79 -9.18 -3.25 -10.26
C PHE A 79 -9.28 -4.01 -8.93
N VAL A 80 -9.81 -5.24 -8.96
CA VAL A 80 -9.92 -6.08 -7.77
C VAL A 80 -8.52 -6.40 -7.23
N ALA A 81 -7.60 -6.83 -8.10
CA ALA A 81 -6.21 -7.12 -7.71
C ALA A 81 -5.52 -5.90 -7.08
N GLN A 82 -5.67 -4.73 -7.69
CA GLN A 82 -5.11 -3.49 -7.15
C GLN A 82 -5.72 -3.12 -5.79
N SER A 83 -7.04 -3.24 -5.66
CA SER A 83 -7.74 -2.94 -4.41
C SER A 83 -7.30 -3.86 -3.27
N THR A 84 -7.13 -5.16 -3.56
CA THR A 84 -6.58 -6.12 -2.60
C THR A 84 -5.17 -5.72 -2.17
N LYS A 85 -4.29 -5.40 -3.12
CA LYS A 85 -2.90 -5.04 -2.84
C LYS A 85 -2.76 -3.75 -2.01
N ILE A 86 -3.54 -2.72 -2.34
CA ILE A 86 -3.60 -1.50 -1.53
C ILE A 86 -4.12 -1.81 -0.12
N GLY A 87 -5.16 -2.65 -0.01
CA GLY A 87 -5.70 -3.09 1.28
C GLY A 87 -4.66 -3.80 2.15
N GLU A 88 -3.86 -4.68 1.55
CA GLU A 88 -2.73 -5.35 2.23
C GLU A 88 -1.68 -4.35 2.72
N LEU A 89 -1.28 -3.39 1.87
CA LEU A 89 -0.32 -2.34 2.25
C LEU A 89 -0.82 -1.51 3.43
N PHE A 90 -2.12 -1.15 3.45
CA PHE A 90 -2.72 -0.44 4.58
C PHE A 90 -2.79 -1.32 5.84
N ALA A 91 -3.16 -2.59 5.71
CA ALA A 91 -3.20 -3.51 6.84
C ALA A 91 -1.82 -3.69 7.46
N ASP A 92 -0.78 -3.82 6.65
CA ASP A 92 0.60 -3.95 7.13
C ASP A 92 1.09 -2.66 7.79
N LEU A 93 0.75 -1.49 7.21
CA LEU A 93 1.03 -0.21 7.84
C LEU A 93 0.36 -0.09 9.22
N ALA A 94 -0.91 -0.50 9.34
CA ALA A 94 -1.62 -0.51 10.60
C ALA A 94 -0.95 -1.46 11.63
N LYS A 95 -0.59 -2.69 11.23
CA LYS A 95 0.11 -3.64 12.11
C LYS A 95 1.41 -3.05 12.66
N GLU A 96 2.21 -2.42 11.81
CA GLU A 96 3.46 -1.77 12.23
C GLU A 96 3.22 -0.63 13.22
N ALA A 97 2.14 0.15 13.04
CA ALA A 97 1.76 1.21 13.95
C ALA A 97 1.28 0.70 15.34
N TYR A 98 0.74 -0.51 15.42
CA TYR A 98 0.27 -1.12 16.67
C TYR A 98 1.37 -1.85 17.48
N LYS A 99 2.51 -2.20 16.87
CA LYS A 99 3.63 -2.89 17.56
C LYS A 99 4.12 -2.22 18.85
N PRO A 100 4.22 -0.89 18.95
CA PRO A 100 4.62 -0.23 20.20
C PRO A 100 3.65 -0.54 21.36
N VAL A 101 2.35 -0.61 21.09
CA VAL A 101 1.32 -0.92 22.10
C VAL A 101 1.46 -2.36 22.58
N GLU A 102 1.63 -3.32 21.66
CA GLU A 102 1.86 -4.73 21.99
C GLU A 102 3.12 -4.92 22.86
N THR A 103 4.19 -4.19 22.54
CA THR A 103 5.45 -4.23 23.30
C THR A 103 5.27 -3.67 24.72
N MET A 104 4.50 -2.59 24.87
CA MET A 104 4.21 -1.98 26.17
C MET A 104 3.33 -2.88 27.05
N VAL A 105 2.28 -3.50 26.47
CA VAL A 105 1.43 -4.48 27.17
C VAL A 105 2.25 -5.70 27.60
N SER A 106 3.13 -6.21 26.73
CA SER A 106 4.00 -7.34 27.05
C SER A 106 5.04 -7.02 28.14
N LYS A 107 5.53 -5.77 28.20
CA LYS A 107 6.40 -5.30 29.29
C LYS A 107 5.65 -5.11 30.61
N ALA A 108 4.38 -4.70 30.57
CA ALA A 108 3.55 -4.51 31.76
C ALA A 108 2.96 -5.81 32.33
N ALA A 109 2.87 -6.85 31.51
CA ALA A 109 2.42 -8.19 31.90
C ALA A 109 3.54 -9.10 32.47
N LYS A 110 4.78 -8.60 32.51
CA LYS A 110 5.93 -9.22 33.19
C LYS A 110 6.28 -8.45 34.45
#